data_AF-U1PB01-F1
#
_entry.id   AF-U1PB01-F1
#
_cell.length_a   1.000
_cell.length_b   1.000
_cell.length_c   1.000
_cell.angle_alpha   90.00
_cell.angle_beta   90.00
_cell.angle_gamma   90.00
#
_symmetry.space_group_name_H-M   'P 1'
#
loop_
_entity.id
_entity.type
_entity.pdbx_description
1 polymer ?
#
loop_
_entity_poly.entity_id
_entity_poly.type
_entity_poly.pdbx_seq_one_letter_code
_entity_poly.pdbx_strand_id
1 'polypeptide(L)'
;MTETLTAQRGPPPADSDNATTDDLSKLLRRADATQERMEEMELLTTDASGLELLDWRDESRQAHAREAVENPDNTATTLDRAHLHRDVYESGGSRGEYLEEWNHDELQALCEDLARVTGDETYLRMFSADVTLAELGAD
;
A
#
# COMPACT_ATOMS: atom_id res chain seq x y z
N MET A 1 -18.54 -56.20 -6.27
CA MET A 1 -18.93 -55.22 -7.28
C MET A 1 -18.53 -53.86 -6.73
N THR A 2 -17.59 -53.24 -7.45
CA THR A 2 -17.00 -51.93 -7.21
C THR A 2 -18.02 -50.83 -7.36
N GLU A 3 -18.09 -49.88 -6.43
CA GLU A 3 -18.48 -48.50 -6.75
C GLU A 3 -17.82 -47.52 -5.78
N THR A 4 -16.80 -46.88 -6.34
CA THR A 4 -16.08 -45.69 -5.94
C THR A 4 -17.03 -44.50 -5.90
N LEU A 5 -16.98 -43.66 -4.85
CA LEU A 5 -17.32 -42.25 -4.99
C LEU A 5 -16.43 -41.40 -4.09
N THR A 6 -15.22 -41.14 -4.60
CA THR A 6 -14.41 -39.99 -4.23
C THR A 6 -15.26 -38.75 -4.41
N ALA A 7 -15.71 -38.15 -3.31
CA ALA A 7 -16.27 -36.82 -3.33
C ALA A 7 -15.13 -35.83 -3.64
N GLN A 8 -14.99 -35.54 -4.93
CA GLN A 8 -14.21 -34.40 -5.43
C GLN A 8 -14.88 -33.13 -4.88
N ARG A 9 -14.40 -32.63 -3.73
CA ARG A 9 -14.62 -31.24 -3.35
C ARG A 9 -13.97 -30.41 -4.47
N GLY A 10 -14.80 -29.83 -5.33
CA GLY A 10 -14.34 -28.80 -6.25
C GLY A 10 -13.66 -27.69 -5.45
N PRO A 11 -12.65 -27.01 -6.02
CA PRO A 11 -12.09 -25.82 -5.39
C PRO A 11 -13.24 -24.83 -5.12
N PRO A 12 -13.22 -24.12 -3.97
CA PRO A 12 -14.22 -23.09 -3.70
C PRO A 12 -14.21 -22.04 -4.83
N PRO A 13 -15.35 -21.37 -5.10
CA PRO A 13 -15.40 -20.31 -6.09
C PRO A 13 -14.40 -19.21 -5.73
N ALA A 14 -13.56 -18.85 -6.69
CA ALA A 14 -12.62 -17.73 -6.60
C ALA A 14 -13.40 -16.41 -6.77
N ASP A 15 -14.24 -16.08 -5.80
CA ASP A 15 -14.74 -14.72 -5.58
C ASP A 15 -14.04 -14.20 -4.32
N SER A 16 -12.74 -14.00 -4.45
CA SER A 16 -12.02 -13.08 -3.60
C SER A 16 -11.75 -11.88 -4.48
N ASP A 17 -12.11 -10.67 -4.03
CA ASP A 17 -11.58 -9.37 -4.47
C ASP A 17 -10.05 -9.28 -4.20
N ASN A 18 -9.33 -10.35 -4.52
CA ASN A 18 -7.91 -10.49 -4.35
C ASN A 18 -7.32 -9.70 -5.50
N ALA A 19 -6.81 -8.50 -5.19
CA ALA A 19 -5.57 -8.01 -5.76
C ALA A 19 -4.78 -9.19 -6.35
N THR A 20 -4.88 -9.42 -7.65
CA THR A 20 -4.22 -10.60 -8.20
C THR A 20 -2.74 -10.33 -8.02
N THR A 21 -1.96 -11.30 -7.57
CA THR A 21 -0.51 -11.17 -7.31
C THR A 21 0.24 -10.42 -8.43
N ASP A 22 -0.25 -10.52 -9.68
CA ASP A 22 0.19 -9.79 -10.86
C ASP A 22 -0.01 -8.26 -10.78
N ASP A 23 -1.15 -7.77 -10.26
CA ASP A 23 -1.43 -6.35 -10.10
C ASP A 23 -0.56 -5.74 -9.01
N LEU A 24 -0.40 -6.44 -7.88
CA LEU A 24 0.50 -6.02 -6.81
C LEU A 24 1.96 -6.02 -7.29
N SER A 25 2.40 -7.05 -8.02
CA SER A 25 3.76 -7.09 -8.60
C SER A 25 4.03 -5.92 -9.56
N LYS A 26 3.05 -5.53 -10.37
CA LYS A 26 3.17 -4.35 -11.26
C LYS A 26 3.21 -3.05 -10.47
N LEU A 27 2.37 -2.93 -9.44
CA LEU A 27 2.37 -1.80 -8.52
C LEU A 27 3.73 -1.66 -7.84
N LEU A 28 4.30 -2.75 -7.33
CA LEU A 28 5.62 -2.72 -6.68
C LEU A 28 6.73 -2.31 -7.66
N ARG A 29 6.68 -2.82 -8.88
CA ARG A 29 7.64 -2.43 -9.93
C ARG A 29 7.57 -0.94 -10.26
N ARG A 30 6.39 -0.32 -10.14
CA ARG A 30 6.21 1.12 -10.36
C ARG A 30 6.70 1.95 -9.18
N ALA A 31 6.66 1.38 -7.96
CA ALA A 31 7.17 2.00 -6.74
C ALA A 31 8.69 1.83 -6.58
N ASP A 32 9.40 1.58 -7.69
CA ASP A 32 10.83 1.28 -7.78
C ASP A 32 11.30 0.14 -6.86
N ALA A 33 10.40 -0.80 -6.58
CA ALA A 33 10.65 -1.84 -5.61
C ALA A 33 10.57 -3.24 -6.22
N THR A 34 11.57 -4.06 -5.92
CA THR A 34 11.57 -5.48 -6.30
C THR A 34 11.00 -6.32 -5.16
N GLN A 35 10.22 -7.35 -5.47
CA GLN A 35 9.61 -8.23 -4.48
C GLN A 35 10.62 -8.73 -3.43
N GLU A 36 11.78 -9.22 -3.87
CA GLU A 36 12.82 -9.78 -2.99
C GLU A 36 13.37 -8.73 -2.00
N ARG A 37 13.55 -7.48 -2.45
CA ARG A 37 13.95 -6.37 -1.58
C ARG A 37 12.82 -5.95 -0.65
N MET A 38 11.57 -6.05 -1.07
CA MET A 38 10.42 -5.71 -0.24
C MET A 38 10.19 -6.72 0.88
N GLU A 39 10.44 -8.01 0.65
CA GLU A 39 10.41 -9.04 1.70
C GLU A 39 11.54 -8.79 2.72
N GLU A 40 12.73 -8.38 2.26
CA GLU A 40 13.85 -7.97 3.12
C GLU A 40 13.54 -6.72 3.96
N MET A 41 12.77 -5.78 3.40
CA MET A 41 12.36 -4.54 4.07
C MET A 41 11.05 -4.68 4.87
N GLU A 42 10.51 -5.89 5.03
CA GLU A 42 9.25 -6.14 5.76
C GLU A 42 8.05 -5.38 5.18
N LEU A 43 8.02 -5.23 3.86
CA LEU A 43 6.99 -4.46 3.16
C LEU A 43 5.87 -5.35 2.60
N LEU A 44 6.15 -6.64 2.48
CA LEU A 44 5.25 -7.66 1.95
C LEU A 44 5.40 -8.93 2.78
N THR A 45 4.34 -9.71 2.85
CA THR A 45 4.41 -11.11 3.28
C THR A 45 3.99 -12.03 2.14
N THR A 46 4.63 -13.18 2.06
CA THR A 46 4.32 -14.20 1.07
C THR A 46 3.68 -15.37 1.82
N ASP A 47 2.37 -15.29 2.09
CA ASP A 47 1.61 -16.40 2.68
C ASP A 47 1.22 -17.43 1.60
N ALA A 48 0.71 -18.59 2.00
CA ALA A 48 0.20 -19.63 1.10
C ALA A 48 -0.87 -19.12 0.11
N SER A 49 -1.45 -17.95 0.39
CA SER A 49 -2.45 -17.27 -0.45
C SER A 49 -1.85 -16.31 -1.51
N GLY A 50 -0.55 -16.00 -1.45
CA GLY A 50 0.15 -15.12 -2.39
C GLY A 50 0.92 -13.99 -1.72
N LEU A 51 1.36 -13.01 -2.53
CA LEU A 51 1.94 -11.76 -2.04
C LEU A 51 0.86 -10.87 -1.45
N GLU A 52 1.02 -10.48 -0.18
CA GLU A 52 0.16 -9.56 0.54
C GLU A 52 0.99 -8.37 1.04
N LEU A 53 0.45 -7.16 0.93
CA LEU A 53 1.06 -5.98 1.55
C LEU A 53 0.99 -6.14 3.07
N LEU A 54 2.10 -5.87 3.76
CA LEU A 54 2.08 -5.79 5.21
C LEU A 54 1.14 -4.66 5.63
N ASP A 55 0.28 -4.95 6.60
CA ASP A 55 -0.74 -4.00 7.06
C ASP A 55 -0.04 -2.71 7.49
N TRP A 56 -0.53 -1.58 6.99
CA TRP A 56 0.07 -0.29 7.30
C TRP A 56 -0.03 0.03 8.80
N ARG A 57 -0.92 -0.60 9.58
CA ARG A 57 -1.01 -0.43 11.04
C ARG A 57 0.04 -1.23 11.80
N ASP A 58 0.80 -2.06 11.11
CA ASP A 58 1.87 -2.81 11.75
C ASP A 58 2.93 -1.83 12.28
N GLU A 59 3.23 -1.91 13.57
CA GLU A 59 4.18 -1.01 14.24
C GLU A 59 5.57 -1.10 13.62
N SER A 60 6.00 -2.31 13.21
CA SER A 60 7.30 -2.49 12.56
C SER A 60 7.29 -1.84 11.19
N ARG A 61 6.18 -1.92 10.44
CA ARG A 61 6.04 -1.26 9.15
C ARG A 61 6.12 0.27 9.27
N GLN A 62 5.45 0.84 10.26
CA GLN A 62 5.50 2.29 10.50
C GLN A 62 6.88 2.74 10.97
N ALA A 63 7.52 1.99 11.85
CA ALA A 63 8.89 2.27 12.29
C ALA A 63 9.87 2.25 11.11
N HIS A 64 9.79 1.25 10.23
CA HIS A 64 10.62 1.16 9.04
C HIS A 64 10.39 2.33 8.08
N ALA A 65 9.13 2.60 7.72
CA ALA A 65 8.79 3.68 6.79
C ALA A 65 9.26 5.04 7.32
N ARG A 66 9.12 5.27 8.64
CA ARG A 66 9.60 6.47 9.30
C ARG A 66 11.12 6.57 9.28
N GLU A 67 11.83 5.50 9.65
CA GLU A 67 13.30 5.45 9.62
C GLU A 67 13.84 5.71 8.20
N ALA A 68 13.24 5.09 7.18
CA ALA A 68 13.65 5.24 5.79
C ALA A 68 13.47 6.68 5.27
N VAL A 69 12.42 7.37 5.72
CA VAL A 69 12.15 8.78 5.40
C VAL A 69 13.08 9.73 6.16
N GLU A 70 13.30 9.47 7.45
CA GLU A 70 14.17 10.28 8.32
C GLU A 70 15.67 10.06 8.03
N ASN A 71 16.01 9.05 7.23
CA ASN A 71 17.38 8.75 6.82
C ASN A 71 17.95 9.86 5.91
N PRO A 72 19.18 10.36 6.15
CA PRO A 72 19.78 11.42 5.32
C PRO A 72 19.97 11.03 3.84
N ASP A 73 20.08 9.74 3.54
CA ASP A 73 20.18 9.23 2.17
C ASP A 73 18.79 8.98 1.52
N ASN A 74 17.69 9.24 2.26
CA ASN A 74 16.30 9.05 1.86
C ASN A 74 16.08 7.74 1.08
N THR A 75 16.26 6.64 1.79
CA THR A 75 16.09 5.29 1.23
C THR A 75 14.63 4.87 1.17
N ALA A 76 13.69 5.76 1.52
CA ALA A 76 12.26 5.50 1.49
C ALA A 76 11.78 5.24 0.07
N THR A 77 11.13 4.09 -0.12
CA THR A 77 10.39 3.82 -1.34
C THR A 77 9.14 4.69 -1.41
N THR A 78 8.54 4.82 -2.59
CA THR A 78 7.25 5.51 -2.74
C THR A 78 6.15 4.83 -1.91
N LEU A 79 6.26 3.52 -1.66
CA LEU A 79 5.35 2.78 -0.77
C LEU A 79 5.52 3.17 0.70
N ASP A 80 6.76 3.36 1.17
CA ASP A 80 7.02 3.81 2.55
C ASP A 80 6.44 5.20 2.79
N ARG A 81 6.62 6.09 1.82
CA ARG A 81 6.02 7.42 1.82
C ARG A 81 4.50 7.34 1.88
N ALA A 82 3.87 6.42 1.14
CA ALA A 82 2.43 6.24 1.16
C ALA A 82 1.93 5.72 2.52
N HIS A 83 2.61 4.75 3.12
CA HIS A 83 2.24 4.22 4.44
C HIS A 83 2.46 5.23 5.56
N LEU A 84 3.56 5.99 5.53
CA LEU A 84 3.82 7.06 6.49
C LEU A 84 2.80 8.19 6.32
N HIS A 85 2.50 8.57 5.08
CA HIS A 85 1.50 9.60 4.80
C HIS A 85 0.13 9.21 5.37
N ARG A 86 -0.21 7.92 5.30
CA ARG A 86 -1.47 7.39 5.85
C ARG A 86 -1.49 7.43 7.36
N ASP A 87 -0.42 7.00 8.02
CA ASP A 87 -0.29 7.04 9.47
C ASP A 87 -0.44 8.45 10.01
N VAL A 88 0.24 9.42 9.39
CA VAL A 88 0.13 10.83 9.75
C VAL A 88 -1.28 11.35 9.48
N TYR A 89 -1.93 10.94 8.38
CA TYR A 89 -3.31 11.30 8.06
C TYR A 89 -4.30 10.79 9.12
N GLU A 90 -4.21 9.53 9.54
CA GLU A 90 -5.12 8.95 10.54
C GLU A 90 -4.82 9.46 11.96
N SER A 91 -3.55 9.77 12.27
CA SER A 91 -3.14 10.35 13.54
C SER A 91 -3.43 11.86 13.66
N GLY A 92 -3.87 12.51 12.57
CA GLY A 92 -4.13 13.95 12.54
C GLY A 92 -2.87 14.82 12.64
N GLY A 93 -1.72 14.27 12.25
CA GLY A 93 -0.43 14.96 12.27
C GLY A 93 -0.26 15.96 11.11
N SER A 94 0.78 16.80 11.20
CA SER A 94 1.11 17.75 10.13
C SER A 94 1.83 17.05 8.98
N ARG A 95 1.22 17.08 7.80
CA ARG A 95 1.66 16.39 6.57
C ARG A 95 2.60 17.23 5.69
N GLY A 96 2.69 18.54 5.94
CA GLY A 96 3.32 19.51 5.05
C GLY A 96 4.82 19.28 4.83
N GLU A 97 5.57 19.04 5.91
CA GLU A 97 7.03 18.97 5.84
C GLU A 97 7.54 17.80 4.97
N TYR A 98 6.84 16.66 4.98
CA TYR A 98 7.20 15.50 4.16
C TYR A 98 6.74 15.61 2.70
N LEU A 99 5.59 16.25 2.46
CA LEU A 99 5.01 16.36 1.11
C LEU A 99 5.78 17.32 0.20
N GLU A 100 6.41 18.36 0.75
CA GLU A 100 7.19 19.33 -0.02
C GLU A 100 8.44 18.70 -0.66
N GLU A 101 9.01 17.66 -0.03
CA GLU A 101 10.21 16.97 -0.51
C GLU A 101 9.91 15.80 -1.46
N TRP A 102 8.66 15.34 -1.51
CA TRP A 102 8.29 14.14 -2.27
C TRP A 102 7.63 14.47 -3.61
N ASN A 103 7.80 13.57 -4.56
CA ASN A 103 7.12 13.68 -5.84
C ASN A 103 5.61 13.35 -5.69
N HIS A 104 4.80 14.39 -5.52
CA HIS A 104 3.36 14.27 -5.28
C HIS A 104 2.64 13.48 -6.37
N ASP A 105 2.97 13.68 -7.64
CA ASP A 105 2.34 12.96 -8.76
C ASP A 105 2.57 11.45 -8.66
N GLU A 106 3.80 11.04 -8.34
CA GLU A 106 4.15 9.63 -8.21
C GLU A 106 3.50 8.98 -6.98
N LEU A 107 3.47 9.72 -5.86
CA LEU A 107 2.85 9.26 -4.62
C LEU A 107 1.33 9.14 -4.75
N GLN A 108 0.67 10.13 -5.38
CA GLN A 108 -0.75 10.11 -5.66
C GLN A 108 -1.10 8.93 -6.57
N ALA A 109 -0.37 8.78 -7.69
CA ALA A 109 -0.56 7.65 -8.58
C ALA A 109 -0.39 6.32 -7.83
N LEU A 110 0.60 6.24 -6.91
CA LEU A 110 0.82 5.07 -6.07
C LEU A 110 -0.42 4.75 -5.21
N CYS A 111 -0.94 5.76 -4.52
CA CYS A 111 -2.11 5.66 -3.67
C CYS A 111 -3.39 5.30 -4.44
N GLU A 112 -3.52 5.73 -5.70
CA GLU A 112 -4.65 5.37 -6.56
C GLU A 112 -4.68 3.87 -6.91
N ASP A 113 -3.56 3.23 -7.30
CA ASP A 113 -3.62 1.75 -7.43
C ASP A 113 -3.74 1.10 -6.07
N LEU A 114 -3.11 1.62 -5.00
CA LEU A 114 -3.24 0.96 -3.69
C LEU A 114 -4.72 0.86 -3.31
N ALA A 115 -5.50 1.93 -3.50
CA ALA A 115 -6.94 1.89 -3.32
C ALA A 115 -7.64 0.92 -4.29
N ARG A 116 -7.24 0.88 -5.56
CA ARG A 116 -7.81 -0.02 -6.57
C ARG A 116 -7.55 -1.51 -6.27
N VAL A 117 -6.36 -1.81 -5.76
CA VAL A 117 -5.84 -3.15 -5.53
C VAL A 117 -6.31 -3.68 -4.18
N THR A 118 -6.22 -2.88 -3.13
CA THR A 118 -6.60 -3.27 -1.76
C THR A 118 -8.06 -3.00 -1.43
N GLY A 119 -8.76 -2.21 -2.26
CA GLY A 119 -10.10 -1.71 -1.95
C GLY A 119 -10.11 -0.59 -0.90
N ASP A 120 -8.95 -0.12 -0.45
CA ASP A 120 -8.85 0.86 0.64
C ASP A 120 -8.89 2.30 0.12
N GLU A 121 -10.10 2.87 0.10
CA GLU A 121 -10.36 4.25 -0.33
C GLU A 121 -9.69 5.32 0.55
N THR A 122 -9.10 4.95 1.69
CA THR A 122 -8.33 5.89 2.54
C THR A 122 -7.16 6.48 1.76
N TYR A 123 -6.50 5.68 0.92
CA TYR A 123 -5.42 6.15 0.07
C TYR A 123 -5.87 7.24 -0.93
N LEU A 124 -7.12 7.22 -1.38
CA LEU A 124 -7.69 8.30 -2.22
C LEU A 124 -8.05 9.54 -1.40
N ARG A 125 -8.57 9.34 -0.18
CA ARG A 125 -8.99 10.43 0.72
C ARG A 125 -7.83 11.27 1.23
N MET A 126 -6.67 10.65 1.42
CA MET A 126 -5.42 11.33 1.83
C MET A 126 -5.05 12.47 0.88
N PHE A 127 -5.24 12.28 -0.43
CA PHE A 127 -4.95 13.26 -1.47
C PHE A 127 -6.15 14.15 -1.81
N SER A 128 -7.37 13.65 -1.68
CA SER A 128 -8.58 14.43 -1.95
C SER A 128 -8.83 15.51 -0.89
N ALA A 129 -8.39 15.30 0.35
CA ALA A 129 -8.57 16.25 1.44
C ALA A 129 -7.82 17.58 1.21
N ASP A 130 -6.69 17.56 0.52
CA ASP A 130 -5.88 18.75 0.26
C ASP A 130 -6.44 19.67 -0.84
N VAL A 131 -7.35 19.17 -1.68
CA VAL A 131 -8.06 19.99 -2.70
C VAL A 131 -9.18 20.85 -2.11
N THR A 132 -9.54 20.71 -0.83
CA THR A 132 -10.75 21.35 -0.28
C THR A 132 -10.54 22.49 0.72
N LEU A 133 -9.31 22.79 1.15
CA LEU A 133 -9.08 23.92 2.07
C LEU A 133 -8.51 25.19 1.43
N ALA A 134 -7.84 25.10 0.27
CA ALA A 134 -7.33 26.28 -0.43
C ALA A 134 -8.41 27.06 -1.20
N GLU A 135 -9.46 26.38 -1.65
CA GLU A 135 -10.55 26.94 -2.48
C GLU A 135 -11.77 27.42 -1.64
N LEU A 136 -11.69 27.40 -0.30
CA LEU A 136 -12.76 27.85 0.61
C LEU A 136 -12.37 29.05 1.48
N GLY A 137 -11.26 29.72 1.16
CA GLY A 137 -10.73 30.87 1.90
C GLY A 137 -10.71 32.20 1.14
N ALA A 138 -11.46 32.33 0.04
CA ALA A 138 -11.61 33.60 -0.68
C ALA A 138 -13.01 34.16 -0.47
N ASP A 139 -13.19 34.92 0.61
CA ASP A 139 -14.25 35.93 0.76
C ASP A 139 -13.60 37.32 0.82
#